data_AF-A0A1E1WJH8-F1
#
_entry.id   AF-A0A1E1WJH8-F1
#
_cell.length_a   1.000
_cell.length_b   1.000
_cell.length_c   1.000
_cell.angle_alpha   90.00
_cell.angle_beta   90.00
_cell.angle_gamma   90.00
#
_symmetry.space_group_name_H-M   'P 1'
#
loop_
_entity.id
_entity.type
_entity.pdbx_description
1 polymer ?
#
loop_
_entity_poly.entity_id
_entity_poly.type
_entity_poly.pdbx_seq_one_letter_code
_entity_poly.pdbx_strand_id
1 'polypeptide(L)'
;RESSELAYATIAKLRQEGNDNLAAAIEHLLKNPKEAENIIQQTRGKKRCAFTPAKALGLFLSLKLSKWQYITLRESTIREGIRDMYPSYYKVQQAKLDCYPSKDSINITEVMAKVSLQA
;
A
#
# COMPACT_ATOMS: atom_id res chain seq x y z
N ARG A 1 -22.03 -21.34 22.93
CA ARG A 1 -23.14 -20.82 23.78
C ARG A 1 -22.81 -19.41 24.26
N GLU A 2 -21.62 -19.17 24.80
CA GLU A 2 -21.16 -17.83 25.23
C GLU A 2 -21.05 -16.79 24.10
N SER A 3 -20.62 -17.20 22.90
CA SER A 3 -20.45 -16.29 21.76
C SER A 3 -21.75 -15.65 21.26
N SER A 4 -22.88 -16.38 21.32
CA SER A 4 -24.19 -15.86 20.93
C SER A 4 -24.77 -14.88 21.94
N GLU A 5 -24.49 -15.10 23.23
CA GLU A 5 -24.96 -14.22 24.32
C GLU A 5 -24.22 -12.89 24.29
N LEU A 6 -22.90 -12.91 24.08
CA LEU A 6 -22.08 -11.70 23.90
C LEU A 6 -22.54 -10.86 22.69
N ALA A 7 -22.84 -11.52 21.57
CA ALA A 7 -23.32 -10.85 20.37
C ALA A 7 -24.68 -10.17 20.63
N TYR A 8 -25.61 -10.85 21.29
CA TYR A 8 -26.93 -10.31 21.62
C TYR A 8 -26.84 -9.12 22.58
N ALA A 9 -26.02 -9.21 23.63
CA ALA A 9 -25.79 -8.10 24.56
C ALA A 9 -25.19 -6.87 23.86
N THR A 10 -24.28 -7.09 22.92
CA THR A 10 -23.67 -6.02 22.11
C THR A 10 -24.70 -5.31 21.23
N ILE A 11 -25.56 -6.08 20.54
CA ILE A 11 -26.65 -5.54 19.72
C ILE A 11 -27.63 -4.71 20.56
N ALA A 12 -28.02 -5.21 21.74
CA ALA A 12 -28.92 -4.51 22.65
C ALA A 12 -28.33 -3.17 23.12
N LYS A 13 -27.04 -3.15 23.46
CA LYS A 13 -26.34 -1.92 23.84
C LYS A 13 -26.26 -0.91 22.70
N LEU A 14 -25.95 -1.36 21.47
CA LEU A 14 -25.88 -0.47 20.30
C LEU A 14 -27.22 0.19 19.97
N ARG A 15 -28.35 -0.53 20.16
CA ARG A 15 -29.69 0.04 20.02
C ARG A 15 -29.99 1.09 21.10
N GLN A 16 -29.58 0.82 22.35
CA GLN A 16 -29.72 1.80 23.44
C GLN A 16 -28.92 3.09 23.17
N GLU A 17 -27.77 2.97 22.52
CA GLU A 17 -26.91 4.10 22.11
C GLU A 17 -27.39 4.78 20.81
N GLY A 18 -28.50 4.34 20.21
CA GLY A 18 -29.06 4.91 18.97
C GLY A 18 -28.30 4.53 17.70
N ASN A 19 -27.42 3.53 17.76
CA ASN A 19 -26.60 3.08 16.64
C ASN A 19 -27.24 1.89 15.90
N ASP A 20 -28.49 2.10 15.44
CA ASP A 20 -29.34 1.05 14.88
C ASP A 20 -28.77 0.43 13.60
N ASN A 21 -28.10 1.23 12.77
CA ASN A 21 -27.45 0.75 11.55
C ASN A 21 -26.34 -0.27 11.86
N LEU A 22 -25.57 -0.04 12.93
CA LEU A 22 -24.47 -0.90 13.32
C LEU A 22 -25.00 -2.18 13.99
N ALA A 23 -26.06 -2.06 14.79
CA ALA A 23 -26.79 -3.20 15.34
C ALA A 23 -27.37 -4.11 14.23
N ALA A 24 -28.02 -3.52 13.22
CA ALA A 24 -28.56 -4.24 12.07
C ALA A 24 -27.46 -4.90 11.23
N ALA A 25 -26.33 -4.23 11.03
CA ALA A 25 -25.18 -4.80 10.34
C ALA A 25 -24.60 -6.02 11.07
N ILE A 26 -24.46 -5.97 12.41
CA ILE A 26 -24.00 -7.12 13.20
C ILE A 26 -24.98 -8.28 13.12
N GLU A 27 -26.29 -8.04 13.25
CA GLU A 27 -27.32 -9.08 13.09
C GLU A 27 -27.27 -9.75 11.71
N HIS A 28 -27.06 -8.95 10.66
CA HIS A 28 -26.92 -9.45 9.29
C HIS A 28 -25.68 -10.32 9.12
N LEU A 29 -24.53 -9.89 9.67
CA LEU A 29 -23.28 -10.64 9.61
C LEU A 29 -23.33 -11.96 10.39
N LEU A 30 -24.06 -12.00 11.51
CA LEU A 30 -24.29 -13.22 12.28
C LEU A 30 -25.14 -14.24 11.52
N LYS A 31 -26.11 -13.77 10.73
CA LYS A 31 -26.97 -14.61 9.88
C LYS A 31 -26.24 -15.06 8.60
N ASN A 32 -25.33 -14.23 8.07
CA ASN A 32 -24.65 -14.42 6.80
C ASN A 32 -23.11 -14.45 6.97
N PRO A 33 -22.53 -15.50 7.58
CA PRO A 33 -21.10 -15.54 7.89
C PRO A 33 -20.19 -15.51 6.64
N LYS A 34 -20.68 -16.00 5.49
CA LYS A 34 -19.93 -15.95 4.21
C LYS A 34 -19.77 -14.52 3.67
N GLU A 35 -20.71 -13.64 3.96
CA GLU A 35 -20.64 -12.23 3.55
C GLU A 35 -19.69 -11.44 4.44
N ALA A 36 -19.54 -11.84 5.71
CA ALA A 36 -18.57 -11.26 6.62
C ALA A 36 -17.15 -11.32 6.05
N GLU A 37 -16.78 -12.43 5.41
CA GLU A 37 -15.47 -12.58 4.78
C GLU A 37 -15.25 -11.58 3.64
N ASN A 38 -16.26 -11.40 2.79
CA ASN A 38 -16.21 -10.42 1.69
C ASN A 38 -16.14 -8.98 2.22
N ILE A 39 -16.95 -8.65 3.23
CA ILE A 39 -16.97 -7.33 3.87
C ILE A 39 -15.63 -7.04 4.57
N ILE A 40 -15.03 -8.03 5.24
CA ILE A 40 -13.68 -7.90 5.84
C ILE A 40 -12.63 -7.64 4.76
N GLN A 41 -12.71 -8.31 3.61
CA GLN A 41 -11.77 -8.05 2.51
C GLN A 41 -11.95 -6.64 1.91
N GLN A 42 -13.18 -6.16 1.81
CA GLN A 42 -13.49 -4.82 1.29
C GLN A 42 -13.11 -3.70 2.27
N THR A 43 -13.38 -3.87 3.56
CA THR A 43 -13.06 -2.90 4.62
C THR A 43 -11.58 -2.86 4.97
N ARG A 44 -10.81 -3.92 4.71
CA ARG A 44 -9.35 -3.89 4.86
C ARG A 44 -8.68 -2.83 4.00
N GLY A 45 -9.37 -2.29 2.99
CA GLY A 45 -8.86 -1.29 2.07
C GLY A 45 -7.66 -1.80 1.28
N LYS A 46 -7.53 -1.42 0.01
CA LYS A 46 -6.20 -1.52 -0.61
C LYS A 46 -5.29 -0.57 0.16
N LYS A 47 -4.43 -1.09 1.04
CA LYS A 47 -3.36 -0.30 1.66
C LYS A 47 -2.54 0.32 0.53
N ARG A 48 -2.80 1.60 0.25
CA ARG A 48 -2.06 2.34 -0.77
C ARG A 48 -0.79 2.81 -0.10
N CYS A 49 0.34 2.49 -0.71
CA CYS A 49 1.62 3.02 -0.25
C CYS A 49 1.58 4.55 -0.35
N ALA A 50 2.00 5.26 0.71
CA ALA A 50 1.92 6.73 0.75
C ALA A 50 2.74 7.37 -0.38
N PHE A 51 3.92 6.82 -0.65
CA PHE A 51 4.71 7.18 -1.82
C PHE A 51 4.41 6.26 -3.01
N THR A 52 4.09 6.87 -4.15
CA THR A 52 4.13 6.16 -5.43
C THR A 52 5.59 5.86 -5.81
N PRO A 53 5.87 4.84 -6.65
CA PRO A 53 7.23 4.56 -7.11
C PRO A 53 7.95 5.78 -7.70
N ALA A 54 7.24 6.59 -8.48
CA ALA A 54 7.78 7.83 -9.06
C ALA A 54 8.10 8.90 -8.01
N LYS A 55 7.21 9.11 -7.01
CA LYS A 55 7.50 10.05 -5.90
C LYS A 55 8.68 9.58 -5.05
N ALA A 56 8.77 8.28 -4.80
CA ALA A 56 9.90 7.69 -4.08
C ALA A 56 11.21 7.81 -4.87
N LEU A 57 11.17 7.66 -6.20
CA LEU A 57 12.31 7.93 -7.07
C LEU A 57 12.73 9.40 -7.00
N GLY A 58 11.78 10.33 -7.02
CA GLY A 58 12.05 11.75 -6.80
C GLY A 58 12.79 12.00 -5.49
N LEU A 59 12.27 11.47 -4.37
CA LEU A 59 12.92 11.56 -3.06
C LEU A 59 14.33 10.96 -3.06
N PHE A 60 14.48 9.76 -3.65
CA PHE A 60 15.76 9.05 -3.78
C PHE A 60 16.82 9.91 -4.47
N LEU A 61 16.46 10.61 -5.55
CA LEU A 61 17.34 11.50 -6.30
C LEU A 61 17.59 12.82 -5.56
N SER A 62 16.55 13.46 -5.04
CA SER A 62 16.64 14.74 -4.32
C SER A 62 17.55 14.66 -3.10
N LEU A 63 17.50 13.52 -2.38
CA LEU A 63 18.34 13.27 -1.20
C LEU A 63 19.66 12.56 -1.52
N LYS A 64 19.95 12.28 -2.80
CA LYS A 64 21.15 11.55 -3.26
C LYS A 64 21.40 10.26 -2.49
N LEU A 65 20.34 9.50 -2.23
CA LEU A 65 20.44 8.26 -1.46
C LEU A 65 21.14 7.18 -2.27
N SER A 66 21.95 6.37 -1.60
CA SER A 66 22.36 5.08 -2.12
C SER A 66 21.21 4.07 -2.02
N LYS A 67 21.28 2.98 -2.79
CA LYS A 67 20.34 1.85 -2.69
C LYS A 67 20.20 1.37 -1.24
N TRP A 68 21.33 1.21 -0.55
CA TRP A 68 21.34 0.70 0.83
C TRP A 68 20.69 1.70 1.78
N GLN A 69 21.00 3.00 1.66
CA GLN A 69 20.37 4.04 2.49
C GLN A 69 18.84 4.08 2.31
N TYR A 70 18.34 3.95 1.08
CA TYR A 70 16.89 3.89 0.83
C TYR A 70 16.24 2.65 1.46
N ILE A 71 16.87 1.48 1.33
CA ILE A 71 16.38 0.24 1.94
C ILE A 71 16.35 0.38 3.46
N THR A 72 17.43 0.87 4.06
CA THR A 72 17.53 1.11 5.51
C THR A 72 16.49 2.11 5.99
N LEU A 73 16.27 3.22 5.27
CA LEU A 73 15.22 4.20 5.56
C LEU A 73 13.84 3.52 5.61
N ARG A 74 13.51 2.76 4.56
CA ARG A 74 12.24 2.03 4.49
C ARG A 74 12.08 1.02 5.63
N GLU A 75 13.11 0.23 5.91
CA GLU A 75 13.08 -0.75 6.99
C GLU A 75 12.96 -0.10 8.37
N SER A 76 13.64 1.02 8.58
CA SER A 76 13.51 1.79 9.82
C SER A 76 12.08 2.29 10.01
N THR A 77 11.45 2.86 8.97
CA THR A 77 10.06 3.30 9.04
C THR A 77 9.08 2.16 9.33
N ILE A 78 9.37 0.96 8.80
CA ILE A 78 8.58 -0.26 9.10
C ILE A 78 8.77 -0.70 10.56
N ARG A 79 10.00 -0.63 11.10
CA ARG A 79 10.28 -0.93 12.52
C ARG A 79 9.54 0.01 13.47
N GLU A 80 9.40 1.29 13.09
CA GLU A 80 8.59 2.30 13.80
C GLU A 80 7.06 2.12 13.61
N GLY A 81 6.62 1.00 13.03
CA GLY A 81 5.20 0.66 12.88
C GLY A 81 4.51 1.30 11.67
N ILE A 82 5.17 2.20 10.94
CA ILE A 82 4.62 2.84 9.75
C ILE A 82 4.87 1.94 8.53
N ARG A 83 4.01 0.94 8.38
CA ARG A 83 3.99 0.07 7.20
C ARG A 83 3.46 0.84 6.00
N ASP A 84 3.97 0.52 4.82
CA ASP A 84 3.51 1.08 3.55
C ASP A 84 3.78 2.59 3.33
N MET A 85 4.73 3.21 4.04
CA MET A 85 5.17 4.59 3.73
C MET A 85 5.92 4.67 2.39
N TYR A 86 6.93 3.82 2.22
CA TYR A 86 7.80 3.80 1.04
C TYR A 86 7.68 2.48 0.27
N PRO A 87 7.64 2.53 -1.08
CA PRO A 87 7.61 1.32 -1.90
C PRO A 87 8.95 0.58 -1.81
N SER A 88 8.96 -0.71 -2.17
CA SER A 88 10.21 -1.48 -2.23
C SER A 88 11.16 -0.88 -3.26
N TYR A 89 12.47 -1.07 -3.05
CA TYR A 89 13.48 -0.59 -3.99
C TYR A 89 13.26 -1.16 -5.40
N TYR A 90 12.78 -2.39 -5.53
CA TYR A 90 12.43 -2.98 -6.83
C TYR A 90 11.42 -2.12 -7.60
N LYS A 91 10.36 -1.61 -6.94
CA LYS A 91 9.38 -0.73 -7.60
C LYS A 91 9.98 0.61 -8.01
N VAL A 92 10.88 1.17 -7.19
CA VAL A 92 11.63 2.39 -7.53
C VAL A 92 12.54 2.14 -8.72
N GLN A 93 13.19 0.98 -8.79
CA GLN A 93 14.03 0.58 -9.91
C GLN A 93 13.21 0.42 -11.20
N GLN A 94 12.01 -0.16 -11.16
CA GLN A 94 11.14 -0.19 -12.34
C GLN A 94 10.77 1.23 -12.80
N ALA A 95 10.39 2.12 -11.88
CA ALA A 95 10.14 3.51 -12.22
C ALA A 95 11.36 4.22 -12.82
N LYS A 96 12.59 3.84 -12.45
CA LYS A 96 13.81 4.33 -13.12
C LYS A 96 13.92 3.81 -14.55
N LEU A 97 13.62 2.53 -14.77
CA LEU A 97 13.69 1.90 -16.08
C LEU A 97 12.66 2.49 -17.04
N ASP A 98 11.46 2.78 -16.54
CA ASP A 98 10.38 3.41 -17.31
C ASP A 98 10.75 4.82 -17.82
N CYS A 99 11.77 5.47 -17.23
CA CYS A 99 12.27 6.77 -17.66
C CYS A 99 13.40 6.68 -18.70
N TYR A 100 13.99 5.51 -18.93
CA TYR A 100 15.03 5.36 -19.94
C TYR A 100 14.40 5.15 -21.32
N PRO A 101 14.99 5.72 -22.39
CA PRO A 101 14.55 5.41 -23.75
C PRO A 101 14.91 3.96 -24.10
N SER A 102 14.38 3.46 -25.22
CA SER A 102 14.65 2.08 -25.66
C SER A 102 16.15 1.79 -25.73
N LYS A 103 16.57 0.58 -25.33
CA LYS A 103 17.99 0.20 -25.37
C LYS A 103 18.61 0.35 -26.76
N ASP A 104 17.81 0.11 -27.79
CA ASP A 104 18.25 0.21 -29.19
C ASP A 104 18.52 1.67 -29.62
N SER A 105 17.94 2.63 -28.90
CA SER A 105 18.14 4.06 -29.15
C SER A 105 19.37 4.64 -28.45
N ILE A 106 20.03 3.85 -27.58
CA ILE A 106 21.18 4.27 -26.76
C ILE A 106 22.45 3.63 -27.31
N ASN A 107 23.44 4.46 -27.65
CA ASN A 107 24.78 4.00 -28.04
C ASN A 107 25.82 4.63 -27.12
N ILE A 108 26.56 3.79 -26.37
CA ILE A 108 27.59 4.21 -25.44
C ILE A 108 28.90 3.57 -25.88
N THR A 109 29.93 4.40 -26.08
CA THR A 109 31.32 3.98 -26.28
C THR A 109 32.17 4.54 -25.14
N GLU A 110 33.46 4.19 -25.09
CA GLU A 110 34.37 4.66 -24.05
C GLU A 110 34.50 6.19 -23.98
N VAL A 111 34.25 6.88 -25.10
CA VAL A 111 34.49 8.32 -25.24
C VAL A 111 33.21 9.13 -25.45
N MET A 112 32.06 8.49 -25.69
CA MET A 112 30.81 9.21 -25.95
C MET A 112 29.56 8.39 -25.62
N ALA A 113 28.48 9.10 -25.32
CA ALA A 113 27.13 8.55 -25.24
C ALA A 113 26.20 9.34 -26.19
N LYS A 114 25.44 8.63 -27.01
CA LYS A 114 24.44 9.18 -27.94
C LYS A 114 23.08 8.51 -27.69
N VAL A 115 22.03 9.32 -27.78
CA VAL A 115 20.64 8.87 -27.76
C VAL A 115 19.95 9.43 -29.00
N SER A 116 19.12 8.62 -29.65
CA SER A 116 18.36 9.05 -30.84
C SER A 116 17.31 10.11 -30.45
N LEU A 117 17.22 11.19 -31.23
CA LEU A 117 16.33 12.32 -30.94
C LEU A 117 14.84 11.93 -31.00
N GLN A 118 14.50 10.95 -31.84
CA GLN A 118 13.18 10.34 -31.94
C GLN A 118 13.37 8.84 -31.69
N ALA A 119 13.01 8.41 -30.49
CA ALA A 119 13.19 7.05 -29.97
C ALA A 119 11.85 6.51 -29.47
#